data_AF-A0A1S8CAE8-F1
#
_entry.id   AF-A0A1S8CAE8-F1
#
_cell.length_a   1.000
_cell.length_b   1.000
_cell.length_c   1.000
_cell.angle_alpha   90.00
_cell.angle_beta   90.00
_cell.angle_gamma   90.00
#
_symmetry.space_group_name_H-M   'P 1'
#
loop_
_entity.id
_entity.type
_entity.pdbx_description
1 polymer ?
#
loop_
_entity_poly.entity_id
_entity_poly.type
_entity_poly.pdbx_seq_one_letter_code
_entity_poly.pdbx_strand_id
1 'polypeptide(L)'
;MAGEGVVAELVRARVPFVRATVVRAQHPTSSHAGDIALVRADGSIEGFVGGTCAESSVREYGLRVLQAGQPLLLRIVPGDALPGERRGR
;
A
#
# COMPACT_ATOMS: atom_id res chain seq x y z
N MET A 1 -4.07 -14.02 8.18
CA MET A 1 -3.81 -14.02 9.65
C MET A 1 -2.43 -13.47 10.03
N ALA A 2 -1.46 -13.28 9.12
CA ALA A 2 -0.12 -12.80 9.46
C ALA A 2 -0.02 -11.31 9.85
N GLY A 3 -0.96 -10.45 9.43
CA GLY A 3 -0.93 -9.01 9.74
C GLY A 3 -1.45 -8.62 11.12
N GLU A 4 -2.30 -9.44 11.74
CA GLU A 4 -2.95 -9.12 13.03
C GLU A 4 -1.93 -9.02 14.19
N GLY A 5 -0.93 -9.91 14.19
CA GLY A 5 0.12 -9.95 15.22
C GLY A 5 0.99 -8.69 15.22
N VAL A 6 1.38 -8.23 14.02
CA VAL A 6 2.18 -7.01 13.84
C VAL A 6 1.38 -5.78 14.28
N VAL A 7 0.11 -5.69 13.91
CA VAL A 7 -0.77 -4.59 14.35
C VAL A 7 -0.86 -4.56 15.88
N ALA A 8 -1.11 -5.71 16.51
CA ALA A 8 -1.21 -5.79 17.96
C ALA A 8 0.09 -5.37 18.66
N GLU A 9 1.25 -5.73 18.11
CA GLU A 9 2.56 -5.29 18.61
C GLU A 9 2.74 -3.78 18.50
N LEU A 10 2.48 -3.20 17.33
CA LEU A 10 2.61 -1.75 17.10
C LEU A 10 1.68 -0.95 18.01
N VAL A 11 0.45 -1.43 18.21
CA VAL A 11 -0.51 -0.82 19.14
C VAL A 11 0.00 -0.88 20.58
N ARG A 12 0.50 -2.03 21.05
CA ARG A 12 1.07 -2.15 22.41
C ARG A 12 2.28 -1.25 22.60
N ALA A 13 3.14 -1.15 21.59
CA ALA A 13 4.33 -0.30 21.61
C ALA A 13 4.04 1.19 21.36
N ARG A 14 2.78 1.55 21.06
CA ARG A 14 2.33 2.91 20.66
C ARG A 14 3.16 3.49 19.51
N VAL A 15 3.54 2.64 18.56
CA VAL A 15 4.23 3.05 17.35
C VAL A 15 3.17 3.47 16.33
N PRO A 16 3.19 4.71 15.80
CA PRO A 16 2.24 5.12 14.76
C PRO A 16 2.43 4.34 13.47
N PHE A 17 1.33 3.90 12.86
CA PHE A 17 1.31 3.23 11.57
C PHE A 17 -0.01 3.51 10.84
N VAL A 18 0.00 3.31 9.52
CA VAL A 18 -1.21 3.32 8.68
C VAL A 18 -1.51 1.91 8.22
N ARG A 19 -2.77 1.49 8.34
CA ARG A 19 -3.26 0.26 7.73
C ARG A 19 -3.87 0.58 6.36
N ALA A 20 -3.16 0.23 5.30
CA ALA A 20 -3.66 0.31 3.94
C ALA A 20 -4.41 -0.98 3.58
N THR A 21 -5.64 -0.85 3.10
CA THR A 21 -6.47 -2.00 2.69
C THR A 21 -6.92 -1.81 1.26
N VAL A 22 -6.66 -2.81 0.41
CA VAL A 22 -7.19 -2.84 -0.95
C VAL A 22 -8.68 -3.14 -0.85
N VAL A 23 -9.51 -2.12 -1.09
CA VAL A 23 -10.97 -2.27 -1.06
C VAL A 23 -11.55 -2.72 -2.40
N ARG A 24 -10.83 -2.47 -3.49
CA ARG A 24 -11.24 -2.85 -4.85
C ARG A 24 -10.01 -2.98 -5.76
N ALA A 25 -9.98 -4.05 -6.54
CA ALA A 25 -8.97 -4.32 -7.55
C ALA A 25 -9.64 -4.58 -8.91
N GLN A 26 -9.04 -4.10 -10.00
CA GLN A 26 -9.52 -4.33 -11.37
C GLN A 26 -8.36 -4.83 -12.24
N HIS A 27 -8.65 -5.80 -13.10
CA HIS A 27 -7.64 -6.38 -13.99
C HIS A 27 -7.03 -5.32 -14.94
N PRO A 28 -5.71 -5.37 -15.24
CA PRO A 28 -4.71 -6.30 -14.72
C PRO A 28 -4.07 -5.81 -13.42
N THR A 29 -4.16 -6.60 -12.35
CA THR A 29 -3.39 -6.40 -11.11
C THR A 29 -3.27 -7.74 -10.37
N SER A 30 -2.18 -7.91 -9.62
CA SER A 30 -1.99 -9.06 -8.72
C SER A 30 -2.60 -8.85 -7.33
N SER A 31 -3.05 -7.64 -7.01
CA SER A 31 -3.75 -7.36 -5.76
C SER A 31 -5.22 -7.75 -5.81
N HIS A 32 -5.74 -8.15 -4.66
CA HIS A 32 -7.11 -8.56 -4.46
C HIS A 32 -7.76 -7.68 -3.38
N ALA A 33 -9.09 -7.58 -3.44
CA ALA A 33 -9.81 -6.94 -2.35
C ALA A 33 -9.55 -7.71 -1.04
N GLY A 34 -9.23 -6.98 0.02
CA GLY A 34 -8.83 -7.53 1.32
C GLY A 34 -7.33 -7.65 1.53
N ASP A 35 -6.49 -7.43 0.50
CA ASP A 35 -5.05 -7.30 0.70
C ASP A 35 -4.73 -6.12 1.63
N ILE A 36 -3.80 -6.32 2.55
CA ILE A 36 -3.44 -5.33 3.57
C ILE A 36 -1.93 -5.13 3.58
N ALA A 37 -1.53 -3.86 3.72
CA ALA A 37 -0.19 -3.50 4.12
C ALA A 37 -0.20 -2.48 5.27
N LEU A 38 0.85 -2.48 6.07
CA LEU A 38 1.12 -1.51 7.11
C LEU A 38 2.22 -0.57 6.65
N VAL A 39 1.99 0.73 6.75
CA VAL A 39 2.99 1.78 6.47
C VAL A 39 3.45 2.36 7.80
N ARG A 40 4.76 2.30 8.08
CA ARG A 40 5.36 2.88 9.27
C ARG A 40 5.90 4.29 8.99
N ALA A 41 6.22 5.04 10.05
CA ALA A 41 6.71 6.42 9.93
C ALA A 41 8.07 6.56 9.21
N ASP A 42 8.87 5.50 9.14
CA ASP A 42 10.11 5.42 8.36
C ASP A 42 9.86 5.11 6.87
N GLY A 43 8.59 4.92 6.47
CA GLY A 43 8.18 4.57 5.12
C GLY A 43 8.37 3.09 4.78
N SER A 44 8.73 2.24 5.74
CA SER A 44 8.71 0.79 5.55
C SER A 44 7.29 0.28 5.39
N ILE A 45 7.14 -0.75 4.56
CA ILE A 45 5.87 -1.39 4.25
C ILE A 45 5.95 -2.87 4.59
N GLU A 46 4.97 -3.35 5.34
CA GLU A 46 4.78 -4.77 5.64
C GLU A 46 3.45 -5.26 5.09
N GLY A 47 3.45 -6.38 4.39
CA GLY A 47 2.26 -6.91 3.72
C GLY A 47 2.24 -6.55 2.24
N PHE A 48 1.05 -6.55 1.64
CA PHE A 48 0.89 -6.42 0.20
C PHE A 48 -0.31 -5.54 -0.15
N VAL A 49 -0.15 -4.68 -1.14
CA VAL A 49 -1.19 -3.80 -1.70
C VAL A 49 -1.17 -3.77 -3.23
N GLY A 50 -0.23 -4.48 -3.86
CA GLY A 50 0.02 -4.50 -5.30
C GLY A 50 1.51 -4.41 -5.63
N GLY A 51 1.82 -4.28 -6.92
CA GLY A 51 3.19 -4.11 -7.40
C GLY A 51 3.79 -2.74 -7.08
N THR A 52 5.00 -2.48 -7.60
CA THR A 52 5.81 -1.30 -7.28
C THR A 52 5.08 0.04 -7.37
N CYS A 53 4.24 0.24 -8.41
CA CYS A 53 3.49 1.49 -8.54
C CYS A 53 2.49 1.69 -7.40
N ALA A 54 1.80 0.62 -6.99
CA ALA A 54 0.85 0.66 -5.90
C ALA A 54 1.55 0.81 -4.55
N GLU A 55 2.64 0.07 -4.33
CA GLU A 55 3.44 0.17 -3.12
C GLU A 55 4.01 1.59 -2.93
N SER A 56 4.61 2.18 -3.96
CA SER A 56 5.14 3.55 -3.91
C SER A 56 4.05 4.58 -3.60
N SER A 57 2.89 4.46 -4.25
CA SER A 57 1.75 5.35 -3.99
C SER A 57 1.24 5.19 -2.55
N VAL A 58 1.06 3.95 -2.08
CA VAL A 58 0.61 3.69 -0.72
C VAL A 58 1.63 4.19 0.31
N ARG A 59 2.93 4.09 0.05
CA ARG A 59 3.98 4.66 0.91
C ARG A 59 3.83 6.17 1.04
N GLU A 60 3.77 6.87 -0.08
CA GLU A 60 3.67 8.33 -0.12
C GLU A 60 2.43 8.83 0.61
N TYR A 61 1.26 8.31 0.25
CA TYR A 61 0.00 8.74 0.85
C TYR A 61 -0.15 8.24 2.29
N GLY A 62 0.42 7.07 2.63
CA GLY A 62 0.44 6.55 4.00
C GLY A 62 1.23 7.47 4.95
N LEU A 63 2.39 7.97 4.50
CA LEU A 63 3.14 8.97 5.27
C LEU A 63 2.37 10.27 5.43
N ARG A 64 1.65 10.74 4.41
CA ARG A 64 0.79 11.93 4.51
C ARG A 64 -0.37 11.71 5.49
N VAL A 65 -1.00 10.53 5.48
CA VAL A 65 -2.06 10.17 6.43
C VAL A 65 -1.52 10.13 7.86
N LEU A 66 -0.32 9.59 8.08
CA LEU A 66 0.33 9.60 9.40
C LEU A 66 0.54 11.02 9.92
N GLN A 67 1.02 11.93 9.07
CA GLN A 67 1.26 13.32 9.45
C GLN A 67 -0.04 14.10 9.68
N ALA A 68 -1.06 13.89 8.84
CA ALA A 68 -2.33 14.60 8.92
C ALA A 68 -3.29 14.02 9.98
N GLY A 69 -3.14 12.74 10.34
CA GLY A 69 -4.09 12.02 11.18
C GLY A 69 -5.46 11.82 10.53
N GLN A 70 -5.57 11.98 9.21
CA GLN A 70 -6.83 11.89 8.46
C GLN A 70 -6.76 10.77 7.42
N PRO A 71 -7.68 9.78 7.46
CA PRO A 71 -7.70 8.72 6.47
C PRO A 71 -8.14 9.23 5.09
N LEU A 72 -7.74 8.51 4.04
CA LEU A 72 -8.12 8.80 2.66
C LEU A 72 -8.45 7.53 1.89
N LEU A 73 -9.19 7.69 0.79
CA LEU A 73 -9.37 6.64 -0.21
C LEU A 73 -8.48 6.95 -1.42
N LEU A 74 -7.49 6.11 -1.65
CA LEU A 74 -6.54 6.26 -2.76
C LEU A 74 -6.98 5.43 -3.97
N ARG A 75 -7.11 6.08 -5.13
CA ARG A 75 -7.29 5.39 -6.41
C ARG A 75 -5.97 5.42 -7.18
N ILE A 76 -5.41 4.25 -7.42
CA ILE A 76 -4.24 4.07 -8.28
C ILE A 76 -4.73 3.64 -9.66
N VAL A 77 -4.32 4.38 -10.68
CA VAL A 77 -4.52 4.02 -12.08
C VAL A 77 -3.17 3.68 -12.69
N PRO A 78 -3.10 2.73 -13.64
CA PRO A 78 -1.91 2.58 -14.45
C PRO A 78 -1.56 3.95 -15.05
N GLY A 79 -0.31 4.37 -14.93
CA GLY A 79 0.17 5.44 -15.80
C GLY A 79 0.04 4.98 -17.24
N ASP A 80 -0.20 5.91 -18.17
CA ASP A 80 -0.13 5.60 -19.60
C ASP A 80 1.26 5.03 -19.89
N ALA A 81 1.38 3.71 -19.89
CA ALA A 81 2.55 3.06 -20.42
C ALA A 81 2.57 3.43 -21.90
N LEU A 82 3.48 4.34 -22.28
CA LEU A 82 3.77 4.57 -23.68
C LEU A 82 4.01 3.20 -24.32
N PRO A 83 3.33 2.86 -25.43
CA PRO A 83 3.50 1.56 -26.06
C PRO A 83 4.92 1.47 -26.63
N GLY A 84 5.83 0.78 -25.92
CA GLY A 84 7.18 0.64 -26.47
C GLY A 84 8.29 0.21 -25.53
N GLU A 85 8.16 -0.90 -24.80
CA GLU A 85 9.33 -1.72 -24.49
C GLU A 85 9.03 -3.20 -24.75
N ARG A 86 9.12 -3.58 -26.03
CA ARG A 86 9.43 -4.98 -26.36
C ARG A 86 10.90 -5.19 -26.01
N ARG A 87 11.17 -5.93 -24.94
CA ARG A 87 12.52 -6.49 -24.72
C ARG A 87 12.79 -7.48 -25.85
N GLY A 88 13.76 -7.12 -26.69
CA GLY A 88 14.15 -7.83 -27.89
C GLY A 88 14.47 -9.30 -27.63
N ARG A 89 14.04 -10.13 -28.58
CA ARG A 89 14.54 -11.47 -28.84
C ARG A 89 15.69 -11.38 -29.83
#